data_AF-A0A7D4Y139-F1
#
_entry.id   AF-A0A7D4Y139-F1
#
_cell.length_a   1.000
_cell.length_b   1.000
_cell.length_c   1.000
_cell.angle_alpha   90.00
_cell.angle_beta   90.00
_cell.angle_gamma   90.00
#
_symmetry.space_group_name_H-M   'P 1'
#
loop_
_entity.id
_entity.type
_entity.pdbx_description
1 polymer ?
#
loop_
_entity_poly.entity_id
_entity_poly.type
_entity_poly.pdbx_seq_one_letter_code
_entity_poly.pdbx_strand_id
1 'polypeptide(L)' 'MNCEKCGADAPVRHCDVDGFAYYLCVTCSEEWDAVTERPDTQAPADAAGRSVVQ' A
#
# COMPACT_ATOMS: atom_id res chain seq x y z
N MET A 1 15.94 12.87 5.79
CA MET A 1 15.27 11.57 6.02
C MET A 1 15.28 10.87 4.69
N ASN A 2 15.91 9.71 4.62
CA ASN A 2 16.27 9.04 3.38
C ASN A 2 15.16 8.07 2.98
N CYS A 3 14.86 7.99 1.69
CA CYS A 3 13.91 6.98 1.21
C CYS A 3 14.44 5.58 1.49
N GLU A 4 13.65 4.73 2.14
CA GLU A 4 14.06 3.36 2.49
C GLU A 4 14.26 2.48 1.24
N LYS A 5 13.57 2.81 0.13
CA LYS A 5 13.63 2.06 -1.13
C LYS A 5 14.82 2.45 -2.02
N CYS A 6 15.07 3.75 -2.20
CA CYS A 6 16.08 4.23 -3.15
C CYS A 6 17.27 4.95 -2.49
N GLY A 7 17.23 5.18 -1.18
CA GLY A 7 18.29 5.87 -0.45
C GLY A 7 18.42 7.37 -0.74
N ALA A 8 17.55 7.94 -1.58
CA ALA A 8 17.58 9.36 -1.92
C ALA A 8 17.35 10.22 -0.68
N ASP A 9 18.12 11.30 -0.56
CA ASP A 9 17.88 12.35 0.44
C ASP A 9 16.75 13.26 -0.05
N ALA A 10 15.52 12.77 0.09
CA ALA A 10 14.30 13.41 -0.37
C ALA A 10 13.23 13.31 0.73
N PRO A 11 12.28 14.26 0.82
CA PRO A 11 11.21 14.18 1.79
C PRO A 11 10.39 12.89 1.56
N VAL A 12 10.30 12.08 2.62
CA VAL A 12 9.52 10.84 2.64
C VAL A 12 8.14 11.08 3.23
N ARG A 13 7.16 10.33 2.75
CA ARG A 13 5.77 10.31 3.24
C ARG A 13 5.49 8.95 3.89
N HIS A 14 4.64 8.98 4.91
CA HIS A 14 4.11 7.78 5.52
C HIS A 14 3.00 7.20 4.63
N CYS A 15 3.15 5.94 4.23
CA CYS A 15 2.15 5.18 3.50
C CYS A 15 1.80 3.94 4.32
N ASP A 16 0.51 3.67 4.50
CA ASP A 16 -0.01 2.45 5.14
C ASP A 16 -0.76 1.63 4.10
N VAL A 17 -0.34 0.38 3.88
CA VAL A 17 -1.00 -0.56 2.97
C VAL A 17 -1.17 -1.88 3.69
N ASP A 18 -2.42 -2.35 3.83
CA ASP A 18 -2.76 -3.60 4.53
C ASP A 18 -2.18 -3.72 5.96
N GLY A 19 -2.05 -2.58 6.67
CA GLY A 19 -1.49 -2.52 8.03
C GLY A 19 0.04 -2.58 8.10
N PHE A 20 0.72 -2.44 6.97
CA PHE A 20 2.16 -2.25 6.90
C PHE A 20 2.47 -0.79 6.56
N ALA A 21 3.22 -0.15 7.46
CA ALA A 21 3.67 1.23 7.30
C ALA A 21 5.05 1.29 6.62
N TYR A 22 5.19 2.14 5.60
CA TYR A 22 6.43 2.38 4.87
C TYR A 22 6.71 3.89 4.74
N TYR A 23 7.99 4.29 4.71
CA TYR A 23 8.40 5.67 4.50
C TYR A 23 9.15 5.85 3.17
N LEU A 24 8.42 6.31 2.16
CA LEU A 24 8.91 6.41 0.78
C LEU A 24 8.89 7.86 0.29
N CYS A 25 9.82 8.21 -0.60
CA CYS A 25 9.76 9.48 -1.31
C CYS A 25 8.61 9.49 -2.34
N VAL A 26 8.21 10.69 -2.77
CA VAL A 26 7.10 10.89 -3.73
C VAL A 26 7.28 10.04 -5.00
N THR A 27 8.49 10.01 -5.56
CA THR A 27 8.78 9.19 -6.75
C THR A 27 8.58 7.70 -6.49
N CYS A 28 9.01 7.20 -5.32
CA CYS A 28 8.82 5.78 -5.00
C CYS A 28 7.37 5.44 -4.69
N SER A 29 6.59 6.37 -4.14
CA SER A 29 5.16 6.17 -3.92
C SER A 29 4.35 6.21 -5.22
N GLU A 30 4.69 7.09 -6.17
CA GLU A 30 3.99 7.19 -7.47
C GLU A 30 4.15 5.91 -8.29
N GLU A 31 5.37 5.36 -8.35
CA GLU A 31 5.62 4.09 -9.03
C GLU A 31 4.91 2.91 -8.37
N TRP A 32 4.67 2.97 -7.05
CA TRP A 32 3.95 1.94 -6.32
C TRP A 32 2.45 2.04 -6.58
N ASP A 33 1.92 3.27 -6.56
CA ASP A 33 0.52 3.57 -6.87
C ASP A 33 0.13 3.04 -8.26
N ALA A 34 1.01 3.25 -9.25
CA ALA A 34 0.90 2.72 -10.61
C ALA A 34 0.82 1.18 -10.72
N VAL A 35 1.40 0.46 -9.76
CA VAL A 35 1.30 -1.00 -9.69
C VAL A 35 0.02 -1.43 -8.99
N THR A 36 -0.41 -0.71 -7.95
CA THR A 36 -1.61 -1.02 -7.15
C THR A 36 -2.91 -0.62 -7.84
N GLU A 37 -2.90 0.38 -8.72
CA GLU A 37 -4.10 0.80 -9.48
C GLU A 37 -4.49 -0.20 -10.58
N ARG A 38 -3.72 -1.27 -10.80
CA ARG A 38 -4.11 -2.36 -11.71
C ARG A 38 -5.26 -3.17 -11.08
N PRO A 39 -6.47 -3.17 -11.66
CA PRO A 39 -7.70 -3.55 -10.97
C PRO A 39 -7.97 -5.07 -10.91
N ASP A 40 -6.95 -5.94 -10.93
CA ASP A 40 -7.20 -7.40 -10.96
C ASP A 40 -7.34 -8.03 -9.55
N THR A 41 -7.00 -7.30 -8.49
CA THR A 41 -7.11 -7.79 -7.11
C THR A 41 -7.75 -6.76 -6.19
N GLN A 42 -8.88 -6.17 -6.59
CA GLN A 42 -9.82 -5.65 -5.59
C GLN A 42 -10.66 -6.84 -5.11
N ALA A 43 -10.05 -7.71 -4.30
CA ALA A 43 -10.84 -8.61 -3.47
C ALA A 43 -11.71 -7.70 -2.59
N PRO A 44 -13.05 -7.75 -2.70
CA PRO A 44 -13.88 -7.01 -1.78
C PRO A 44 -13.50 -7.49 -0.39
N ALA A 45 -13.24 -6.56 0.51
CA ALA A 45 -13.26 -6.81 1.94
C ALA A 45 -14.61 -7.48 2.23
N ASP A 46 -14.61 -8.81 2.30
CA ASP A 46 -15.79 -9.62 2.62
C ASP A 46 -16.06 -9.44 4.11
N ALA A 47 -16.71 -8.32 4.39
CA ALA A 47 -17.45 -8.08 5.60
C ALA A 47 -18.88 -8.62 5.41
N ALA A 48 -19.09 -9.87 4.99
CA ALA A 48 -20.43 -10.47 4.97
C ALA A 48 -20.41 -12.00 4.83
N GLY A 49 -20.16 -12.75 5.92
CA GLY A 49 -20.34 -14.20 5.80
C GLY A 49 -20.17 -15.13 6.99
N ARG A 50 -20.12 -14.65 8.25
CA ARG A 50 -20.16 -15.59 9.39
C ARG A 50 -21.61 -15.97 9.72
N SER A 51 -22.24 -16.78 8.86
CA SER A 51 -23.43 -17.54 9.24
C SER A 51 -23.09 -19.02 9.26
N VAL A 52 -22.98 -19.53 10.49
CA VAL A 52 -22.77 -20.92 10.87
C VAL A 52 -23.74 -21.83 10.11
N VAL A 53 -23.21 -22.83 9.40
CA VAL A 53 -24.01 -23.97 8.96
C VAL A 53 -24.27 -24.89 10.16
N GLN A 54 -25.52 -25.33 10.22
CA GLN A 54 -26.27 -25.95 11.31
C GLN A 54 -25.58 -27.10 12.06
#